data_AF-A0A443Q9H7-F1
#
_entry.id   AF-A0A443Q9H7-F1
#
_cell.length_a   1.000
_cell.length_b   1.000
_cell.length_c   1.000
_cell.angle_alpha   90.00
_cell.angle_beta   90.00
_cell.angle_gamma   90.00
#
_symmetry.space_group_name_H-M   'P 1'
#
loop_
_entity.id
_entity.type
_entity.pdbx_description
1 polymer ?
#
loop_
_entity_poly.entity_id
_entity_poly.type
_entity_poly.pdbx_seq_one_letter_code
_entity_poly.pdbx_strand_id
1 'polypeptide(L)'
;TGPLADCSFAGGFITTKYCGIKYNSDIQLITPSWVFRHHTNVNFKYLVFTVLQRPKSRGFIRLKSINANDHPIIDPKYLSDKRDLKVLAEGCKIVYNLTKVMENNEYEFKRENLFVPQCEVYSKTCEEKFWHCIVKHLITTMYHPCGT
;
A
#
# COMPACT_ATOMS: atom_id res chain seq x y z
N THR A 1 28.27 13.27 -5.27
CA THR A 1 28.04 11.92 -4.71
C THR A 1 27.09 12.08 -3.53
N GLY A 2 25.79 11.86 -3.76
CA GLY A 2 24.72 12.14 -2.79
C GLY A 2 24.65 11.10 -1.66
N PRO A 3 23.91 11.38 -0.58
CA PRO A 3 23.80 10.47 0.55
C PRO A 3 23.24 9.14 0.07
N LEU A 4 24.01 8.07 0.28
CA LEU A 4 23.59 6.68 0.09
C LEU A 4 22.35 6.45 0.97
N ALA A 5 21.17 6.42 0.34
CA ALA A 5 20.00 5.82 0.95
C ALA A 5 20.18 4.30 0.82
N ASP A 6 20.78 3.67 1.82
CA ASP A 6 20.74 2.22 1.95
C ASP A 6 19.27 1.84 2.15
N CYS A 7 18.65 1.28 1.10
CA CYS A 7 17.28 0.79 1.11
C CYS A 7 17.32 -0.72 1.27
N SER A 8 17.07 -1.21 2.49
CA SER A 8 16.82 -2.64 2.69
C SER A 8 15.33 -2.93 2.54
N PHE A 9 14.99 -4.07 1.94
CA PHE A 9 13.62 -4.52 1.77
C PHE A 9 13.39 -5.75 2.64
N ALA A 10 12.38 -5.70 3.48
CA ALA A 10 11.75 -6.88 4.03
C ALA A 10 10.36 -7.04 3.42
N GLY A 11 9.85 -8.27 3.42
CA GLY A 11 8.55 -8.58 2.86
C GLY A 11 7.87 -9.72 3.60
N GLY A 12 6.56 -9.76 3.49
CA GLY A 12 5.73 -10.80 4.09
C GLY A 12 4.43 -10.97 3.32
N PHE A 13 3.67 -11.99 3.68
CA PHE A 13 2.37 -12.25 3.07
C PHE A 13 1.33 -12.42 4.17
N ILE A 14 0.17 -11.81 3.98
CA ILE A 14 -0.97 -11.96 4.89
C ILE A 14 -2.22 -12.34 4.09
N THR A 15 -3.16 -12.96 4.79
CA THR A 15 -4.44 -13.39 4.24
C THR A 15 -5.55 -12.61 4.93
N THR A 16 -6.31 -11.84 4.15
CA THR A 16 -7.48 -11.13 4.67
C THR A 16 -8.67 -12.08 4.83
N LYS A 17 -9.68 -11.65 5.60
CA LYS A 17 -10.95 -12.38 5.74
C LYS A 17 -11.74 -12.53 4.43
N TYR A 18 -11.36 -11.80 3.38
CA TYR A 18 -11.97 -11.86 2.05
C TYR A 18 -11.28 -12.86 1.11
N CYS A 19 -10.15 -13.46 1.53
CA CYS A 19 -9.48 -14.48 0.75
C CYS A 19 -10.33 -15.75 0.71
N GLY A 20 -10.96 -16.00 -0.45
CA GLY A 20 -11.75 -17.20 -0.68
C GLY A 20 -10.93 -18.44 -1.06
N ILE A 21 -9.59 -18.39 -0.95
CA ILE A 21 -8.69 -19.49 -1.37
C ILE A 21 -7.87 -19.94 -0.16
N LYS A 22 -8.08 -21.18 0.27
CA LYS A 22 -7.36 -21.79 1.38
C LYS A 22 -5.86 -21.86 1.07
N TYR A 23 -5.02 -21.52 2.05
CA TYR A 23 -3.55 -21.51 1.98
C TYR A 23 -2.92 -20.48 1.04
N ASN A 24 -3.69 -19.49 0.57
CA ASN A 24 -3.17 -18.42 -0.28
C ASN A 24 -3.25 -17.05 0.41
N SER A 25 -2.25 -16.20 0.19
CA SER A 25 -2.26 -14.79 0.58
C SER A 25 -2.88 -13.91 -0.51
N ASP A 26 -3.59 -12.87 -0.12
CA ASP A 26 -4.17 -11.86 -1.03
C ASP A 26 -3.52 -10.47 -0.87
N ILE A 27 -2.68 -10.31 0.16
CA ILE A 27 -1.85 -9.13 0.39
C ILE A 27 -0.39 -9.54 0.57
N GLN A 28 0.51 -8.83 -0.11
CA GLN A 28 1.94 -8.82 0.17
C GLN A 28 2.29 -7.54 0.91
N LEU A 29 3.07 -7.68 1.97
CA LEU A 29 3.68 -6.58 2.69
C LEU A 29 5.07 -6.34 2.12
N ILE A 30 5.37 -5.09 1.81
CA ILE A 30 6.72 -4.67 1.42
C ILE A 30 7.14 -3.54 2.34
N THR A 31 8.24 -3.73 3.05
CA THR A 31 8.76 -2.78 4.03
C THR A 31 10.15 -2.31 3.62
N PRO A 32 10.26 -1.28 2.77
CA PRO A 32 11.52 -0.59 2.61
C PRO A 32 11.87 0.13 3.91
N SER A 33 13.09 -0.07 4.37
CA SER A 33 13.66 0.76 5.43
C SER A 33 14.53 1.83 4.79
N TRP A 34 14.39 3.05 5.30
CA TRP A 34 15.21 4.18 4.90
C TRP A 34 16.05 4.60 6.10
N VAL A 35 17.36 4.59 5.92
CA VAL A 35 18.29 5.10 6.92
C VAL A 35 18.47 6.60 6.69
N PHE A 36 17.86 7.42 7.54
CA PHE A 36 18.11 8.86 7.53
C PHE A 36 19.25 9.16 8.50
N ARG A 37 20.43 9.50 7.96
CA ARG A 37 21.56 10.00 8.75
C ARG A 37 21.53 11.52 8.81
N HIS A 38 21.29 12.07 10.00
CA HIS A 38 21.51 13.49 10.30
C HIS A 38 22.55 13.60 11.42
N HIS A 39 23.76 14.03 11.07
CA HIS A 39 24.92 14.08 11.97
C HIS A 39 25.20 12.72 12.65
N THR A 40 25.17 12.65 13.99
CA THR A 40 25.41 11.44 14.78
C THR A 40 24.15 10.62 15.08
N ASN A 41 22.96 11.15 14.79
CA ASN A 41 21.70 10.45 15.02
C ASN A 41 21.28 9.66 13.78
N VAL A 42 21.11 8.35 13.97
CA VAL A 42 20.57 7.43 12.97
C VAL A 42 19.12 7.15 13.33
N ASN A 43 18.19 7.65 12.52
CA ASN A 43 16.77 7.34 12.66
C ASN A 43 16.35 6.39 11.53
N PHE A 44 15.82 5.24 11.90
CA PHE A 44 15.23 4.29 10.96
C PHE A 44 13.76 4.63 10.76
N LYS A 45 13.36 4.86 9.50
CA LYS A 45 11.95 4.98 9.13
C LYS A 45 11.54 3.78 8.30
N TYR A 46 10.44 3.17 8.69
CA TYR A 46 9.85 2.04 7.99
C TYR A 46 8.52 2.49 7.39
N LEU A 47 8.34 2.21 6.10
CA LEU A 47 7.04 2.31 5.46
C LEU A 47 6.55 0.90 5.17
N VAL A 48 5.28 0.60 5.40
CA VAL A 48 4.70 -0.71 5.09
C VAL A 48 3.71 -0.54 3.94
N PHE A 49 4.07 -1.03 2.76
CA PHE A 49 3.18 -1.08 1.62
C PHE A 49 2.32 -2.34 1.66
N THR A 50 1.01 -2.16 1.46
CA THR A 50 0.03 -3.24 1.31
C THR A 50 -0.28 -3.45 -0.16
N VAL A 51 0.22 -4.54 -0.74
CA VAL A 51 0.15 -4.81 -2.18
C VAL A 51 -0.88 -5.91 -2.45
N LEU A 52 -1.93 -5.54 -3.18
CA LEU A 52 -2.97 -6.48 -3.63
C LEU A 52 -2.40 -7.49 -4.65
N GLN A 53 -2.43 -8.77 -4.29
CA GLN A 53 -1.78 -9.82 -5.09
C GLN A 53 -2.62 -10.32 -6.27
N ARG A 54 -3.95 -10.23 -6.17
CA ARG A 54 -4.88 -10.77 -7.17
C ARG A 54 -6.00 -9.77 -7.48
N PRO A 55 -5.68 -8.61 -8.08
CA PRO A 55 -6.67 -7.60 -8.40
C PRO A 55 -7.75 -8.18 -9.32
N LYS A 56 -9.00 -7.77 -9.08
CA LYS A 56 -10.17 -8.09 -9.91
C LYS A 56 -10.49 -6.97 -10.91
N SER A 57 -10.10 -5.74 -10.60
CA SER A 57 -10.12 -4.61 -11.55
C SER A 57 -9.34 -4.96 -12.81
N ARG A 58 -9.86 -4.56 -13.97
CA ARG A 58 -9.24 -4.75 -15.28
C ARG A 58 -9.26 -3.46 -16.08
N GLY A 59 -8.09 -3.05 -16.52
CA GLY A 59 -7.87 -1.88 -17.34
C GLY A 59 -7.72 -2.21 -18.82
N PHE A 60 -7.16 -1.27 -19.57
CA PHE A 60 -6.75 -1.46 -20.96
C PHE A 60 -5.55 -0.58 -21.30
N ILE A 61 -4.86 -0.97 -22.36
CA ILE A 61 -3.96 -0.11 -23.13
C ILE A 61 -4.49 0.00 -24.55
N ARG A 62 -4.53 1.20 -25.12
CA ARG A 62 -4.91 1.39 -26.52
C ARG A 62 -4.02 2.40 -27.21
N LEU A 63 -3.83 2.24 -28.51
CA LEU A 63 -3.19 3.25 -29.34
C LEU A 63 -3.97 4.55 -29.23
N LYS A 64 -3.25 5.66 -29.04
CA LYS A 64 -3.83 7.00 -29.02
C LYS A 64 -4.12 7.50 -30.43
N SER A 65 -3.27 7.15 -31.39
CA SER A 65 -3.39 7.48 -32.81
C SER A 65 -2.64 6.43 -33.66
N ILE A 66 -2.60 6.63 -34.97
CA ILE A 66 -1.78 5.82 -35.90
C ILE A 66 -0.28 6.14 -35.82
N ASN A 67 0.11 7.25 -35.18
CA ASN A 67 1.50 7.65 -35.05
C ASN A 67 2.18 6.84 -33.93
N ALA A 68 3.21 6.06 -34.27
CA ALA A 68 3.94 5.22 -33.32
C ALA A 68 4.68 6.02 -32.24
N ASN A 69 4.95 7.31 -32.46
CA ASN A 69 5.59 8.18 -31.46
C ASN A 69 4.62 8.71 -30.39
N ASP A 70 3.30 8.55 -30.60
CA ASP A 70 2.33 9.01 -29.61
C ASP A 70 2.23 8.01 -28.46
N HIS A 71 2.37 8.50 -27.23
CA HIS A 71 2.15 7.65 -26.05
C HIS A 71 0.75 7.03 -26.06
N PRO A 72 0.61 5.73 -25.76
CA PRO A 72 -0.68 5.06 -25.72
C PRO A 72 -1.51 5.59 -24.56
N ILE A 73 -2.83 5.37 -24.65
CA ILE A 73 -3.73 5.61 -23.53
C ILE A 73 -3.66 4.37 -22.63
N ILE A 74 -3.29 4.58 -21.36
CA ILE A 74 -3.20 3.54 -20.33
C ILE A 74 -4.20 3.89 -19.23
N ASP A 75 -5.20 3.02 -19.03
CA ASP A 75 -6.16 3.15 -17.94
C ASP A 75 -6.27 1.79 -17.22
N PRO A 76 -5.56 1.62 -16.08
CA PRO A 76 -5.61 0.40 -15.29
C PRO A 76 -6.97 0.16 -14.60
N LYS A 77 -7.84 1.17 -14.56
CA LYS A 77 -9.11 1.17 -13.82
C LYS A 77 -8.96 0.68 -12.38
N TYR A 78 -7.95 1.21 -11.67
CA TYR A 78 -7.70 0.86 -10.27
C TYR A 78 -8.99 1.03 -9.44
N LEU A 79 -9.29 0.03 -8.61
CA LEU A 79 -10.45 0.00 -7.70
C LEU A 79 -11.82 0.04 -8.42
N SER A 80 -11.88 -0.25 -9.73
CA SER A 80 -13.16 -0.40 -10.44
C SER A 80 -13.99 -1.56 -9.93
N ASP A 81 -13.34 -2.63 -9.46
CA ASP A 81 -13.98 -3.69 -8.70
C ASP A 81 -13.92 -3.41 -7.19
N LYS A 82 -15.09 -3.31 -6.54
CA LYS A 82 -15.19 -3.02 -5.10
C LYS A 82 -14.50 -4.07 -4.21
N ARG A 83 -14.26 -5.30 -4.71
CA ARG A 83 -13.54 -6.35 -3.97
C ARG A 83 -12.09 -5.94 -3.70
N ASP A 84 -11.45 -5.26 -4.64
CA ASP A 84 -10.07 -4.81 -4.49
C ASP A 84 -9.94 -3.81 -3.35
N LEU A 85 -10.89 -2.85 -3.27
CA LEU A 85 -10.95 -1.87 -2.20
C LEU A 85 -11.11 -2.53 -0.81
N LYS A 86 -12.00 -3.52 -0.71
CA LYS A 86 -12.24 -4.23 0.57
C LYS A 86 -11.01 -4.98 1.06
N VAL A 87 -10.33 -5.69 0.15
CA VAL A 87 -9.11 -6.46 0.48
C VAL A 87 -7.98 -5.52 0.90
N LEU A 88 -7.74 -4.44 0.14
CA LEU A 88 -6.71 -3.45 0.48
C LEU A 88 -7.00 -2.76 1.82
N ALA A 89 -8.25 -2.37 2.07
CA ALA A 89 -8.63 -1.71 3.32
C ALA A 89 -8.44 -2.62 4.54
N GLU A 90 -8.81 -3.90 4.43
CA GLU A 90 -8.54 -4.89 5.48
C GLU A 90 -7.04 -5.10 5.67
N GLY A 91 -6.26 -5.17 4.59
CA GLY A 91 -4.80 -5.26 4.66
C GLY A 91 -4.17 -4.07 5.40
N CYS A 92 -4.57 -2.84 5.09
CA CYS A 92 -4.12 -1.63 5.79
C CYS A 92 -4.48 -1.67 7.28
N LYS A 93 -5.70 -2.10 7.61
CA LYS A 93 -6.14 -2.26 9.00
C LYS A 93 -5.30 -3.28 9.76
N ILE A 94 -4.99 -4.44 9.17
CA ILE A 94 -4.14 -5.46 9.78
C ILE A 94 -2.75 -4.90 10.07
N VAL A 95 -2.13 -4.23 9.09
CA VAL A 95 -0.81 -3.60 9.25
C VAL A 95 -0.82 -2.54 10.35
N TYR A 96 -1.85 -1.68 10.37
CA TYR A 96 -1.99 -0.67 11.40
C TYR A 96 -2.09 -1.27 12.80
N ASN A 97 -2.86 -2.35 12.97
CA ASN A 97 -2.95 -3.05 14.25
C ASN A 97 -1.63 -3.74 14.63
N LEU A 98 -0.89 -4.28 13.66
CA LEU A 98 0.44 -4.85 13.89
C LEU A 98 1.41 -3.79 14.44
N THR A 99 1.42 -2.60 13.84
CA THR A 99 2.29 -1.51 14.33
C THR A 99 1.96 -1.09 15.76
N LYS A 100 0.69 -1.14 16.18
CA LYS A 100 0.28 -0.87 17.56
C LYS A 100 0.84 -1.89 18.56
N VAL A 101 0.93 -3.16 18.15
CA VAL A 101 1.55 -4.20 18.99
C VAL A 101 3.06 -3.95 19.11
N MET A 102 3.71 -3.50 18.02
CA MET A 102 5.13 -3.20 18.02
C MET A 102 5.51 -2.03 18.93
N GLU A 103 4.65 -1.02 19.08
CA GLU A 103 4.86 0.11 20.01
C GLU A 103 4.99 -0.33 21.48
N ASN A 104 4.43 -1.48 21.85
CA ASN A 104 4.48 -2.00 23.22
C ASN A 104 5.70 -2.89 23.49
N ASN A 105 6.63 -3.00 22.55
CA ASN A 105 7.82 -3.85 22.68
C ASN A 105 9.08 -3.05 23.09
N GLU A 106 10.13 -3.77 23.47
CA GLU A 106 11.42 -3.23 23.95
C GLU A 106 12.22 -2.41 22.92
N TYR A 107 11.79 -2.40 21.65
CA TYR A 107 12.57 -1.85 20.52
C TYR A 107 12.30 -0.38 20.19
N GLU A 108 11.71 0.40 21.12
CA GLU A 108 11.39 1.83 20.95
C GLU A 108 10.68 2.18 19.61
N PHE A 109 9.88 1.26 19.08
CA PHE A 109 9.14 1.50 17.85
C PHE A 109 8.08 2.58 18.11
N LYS A 110 8.16 3.69 17.36
CA LYS A 110 7.16 4.76 17.39
C LYS A 110 6.37 4.75 16.10
N ARG A 111 5.05 4.58 16.20
CA ARG A 111 4.16 4.63 15.05
C ARG A 111 3.83 6.08 14.74
N GLU A 112 4.00 6.44 13.48
CA GLU A 112 3.47 7.69 12.96
C GLU A 112 2.00 7.50 12.58
N ASN A 113 1.15 8.45 12.98
CA ASN A 113 -0.25 8.40 12.61
C ASN A 113 -0.41 8.73 11.13
N LEU A 114 -1.11 7.87 10.41
CA LEU A 114 -1.47 8.12 9.02
C LEU A 114 -2.52 9.25 8.97
N PHE A 115 -2.14 10.40 8.41
CA PHE A 115 -3.01 11.56 8.33
C PHE A 115 -3.48 11.80 6.91
N VAL A 116 -4.79 11.65 6.69
CA VAL A 116 -5.48 12.03 5.44
C VAL A 116 -6.68 12.89 5.85
N PRO A 117 -6.62 14.23 5.70
CA PRO A 117 -7.64 15.15 6.19
C PRO A 117 -9.06 14.77 5.76
N GLN A 118 -9.22 14.34 4.51
CA GLN A 118 -10.51 13.95 3.92
C GLN A 118 -11.16 12.74 4.63
N CYS A 119 -10.36 11.92 5.32
CA CYS A 119 -10.82 10.71 5.98
C CYS A 119 -11.11 10.91 7.47
N GLU A 120 -10.73 12.06 8.06
CA GLU A 120 -10.88 12.33 9.49
C GLU A 120 -12.35 12.25 9.95
N VAL A 121 -13.28 12.65 9.08
CA VAL A 121 -14.73 12.55 9.31
C VAL A 121 -15.21 11.13 9.67
N TYR A 122 -14.48 10.11 9.23
CA TYR A 122 -14.81 8.70 9.49
C TYR A 122 -14.10 8.12 10.71
N SER A 123 -13.04 8.77 11.21
CA SER A 123 -12.13 8.25 12.25
C SER A 123 -12.83 7.75 13.52
N LYS A 124 -13.91 8.44 13.93
CA LYS A 124 -14.68 8.12 15.14
C LYS A 124 -16.09 7.58 14.85
N THR A 125 -16.50 7.53 13.59
CA THR A 125 -17.89 7.26 13.20
C THR A 125 -18.07 5.95 12.46
N CYS A 126 -17.11 5.56 11.60
CA CYS A 126 -17.22 4.34 10.82
C CYS A 126 -15.84 3.87 10.34
N GLU A 127 -15.33 2.80 10.97
CA GLU A 127 -14.02 2.25 10.67
C GLU A 127 -13.90 1.74 9.23
N GLU A 128 -14.93 1.09 8.67
CA GLU A 128 -14.92 0.62 7.27
C GLU A 128 -14.78 1.80 6.29
N LYS A 129 -15.56 2.86 6.49
CA LYS A 129 -15.48 4.07 5.64
C LYS A 129 -14.13 4.77 5.79
N PHE A 130 -13.57 4.77 6.99
CA PHE A 130 -12.23 5.30 7.24
C PHE A 130 -11.18 4.59 6.39
N TRP A 131 -11.09 3.25 6.47
CA TRP A 131 -10.09 2.50 5.68
C TRP A 131 -10.34 2.56 4.17
N HIS A 132 -11.60 2.56 3.72
CA HIS A 132 -11.92 2.78 2.32
C HIS A 132 -11.46 4.14 1.82
N CYS A 133 -11.63 5.19 2.63
CA CYS A 133 -11.17 6.54 2.29
C CYS A 133 -9.64 6.61 2.21
N ILE A 134 -8.95 6.03 3.20
CA ILE A 134 -7.48 5.95 3.23
C ILE A 134 -6.94 5.30 1.96
N VAL A 135 -7.47 4.13 1.58
CA VAL A 135 -7.03 3.43 0.36
C VAL A 135 -7.26 4.28 -0.89
N LYS A 136 -8.42 4.92 -1.03
CA LYS A 136 -8.72 5.74 -2.22
C LYS A 136 -7.78 6.94 -2.37
N HIS A 137 -7.31 7.53 -1.28
CA HIS A 137 -6.42 8.69 -1.32
C HIS A 137 -4.93 8.35 -1.40
N LEU A 138 -4.53 7.16 -0.92
CA LEU A 138 -3.12 6.78 -0.84
C LEU A 138 -2.72 5.67 -1.81
N ILE A 139 -3.67 5.08 -2.54
CA ILE A 139 -3.35 4.03 -3.51
C ILE A 139 -2.38 4.55 -4.57
N THR A 140 -1.40 3.71 -4.87
CA THR A 140 -0.43 3.94 -5.94
C THR A 140 -0.13 2.61 -6.64
N THR A 141 0.65 2.67 -7.71
CA THR A 141 1.06 1.50 -8.47
C THR A 141 2.41 0.96 -7.98
N MET A 142 2.53 -0.37 -7.93
CA MET A 142 3.82 -1.07 -7.75
C MET A 142 4.58 -1.24 -9.07
N TYR A 143 4.08 -0.67 -10.17
CA TYR A 143 4.70 -0.76 -11.50
C TYR A 143 4.82 -2.20 -12.04
N HIS A 144 3.84 -3.05 -11.72
CA HIS A 144 3.73 -4.44 -12.25
C HIS A 144 2.53 -4.62 -13.21
N PRO A 145 2.42 -3.87 -14.32
CA PRO A 145 1.34 -4.09 -15.29
C PRO A 145 1.54 -5.43 -16.01
N CYS A 146 0.45 -6.17 -16.23
CA CYS A 146 0.43 -7.41 -17.02
C CYS A 146 -0.95 -7.66 -17.62
N GLY A 147 -1.03 -8.56 -18.61
CA GLY A 147 -2.30 -9.00 -19.21
C GLY A 147 -3.01 -7.94 -20.07
N THR A 148 -2.25 -7.25 -20.92
CA THR A 148 -2.73 -6.25 -21.89
C THR A 148 -3.53 -6.88 -23.02
#